data_AF-A0A9C9G724-F1
#
_entry.id   AF-A0A9C9G724-F1
#
_cell.length_a   1.000
_cell.length_b   1.000
_cell.length_c   1.000
_cell.angle_alpha   90.00
_cell.angle_beta   90.00
_cell.angle_gamma   90.00
#
_symmetry.space_group_name_H-M   'P 1'
#
loop_
_entity.id
_entity.type
_entity.pdbx_description
1 polymer ?
#
loop_
_entity_poly.entity_id
_entity_poly.type
_entity_poly.pdbx_seq_one_letter_code
_entity_poly.pdbx_strand_id
1 'polypeptide(L)'
;MPRPRYTQVSLDATPYYHCVSRCVRRAFLCGTDNITGQNYEHRRQWIEDKLLELADIFANAEDHCTGRFWEGRFKTQALLDETALVACMAYVDLNPIRAKMAKTPETSDHTSIQKRTAKAQQVSQPNHPRRQANDLMPFAGYPRENMPKGLPFRLTDYLVLVDWSGRILREDKKGAISGTIPPVLERLNIEPKHWLYLTKHFESTFKGTVGSVFKLKQACVALGYVRTPGL
;
A
#
# COMPACT_ATOMS: atom_id res chain seq x y z
N MET A 1 -1.70 19.60 -16.90
CA MET A 1 -2.73 18.85 -17.66
C MET A 1 -2.74 17.41 -17.19
N PRO A 2 -3.91 16.78 -16.97
CA PRO A 2 -3.99 15.35 -16.73
C PRO A 2 -3.42 14.58 -17.95
N ARG A 3 -2.53 13.62 -17.70
CA ARG A 3 -1.97 12.73 -18.73
C ARG A 3 -2.84 11.47 -18.85
N PRO A 4 -2.97 10.85 -20.04
CA PRO A 4 -3.65 9.56 -20.18
C PRO A 4 -3.05 8.50 -19.26
N ARG A 5 -3.88 7.64 -18.64
CA ARG A 5 -3.40 6.66 -17.63
C ARG A 5 -2.37 5.67 -18.18
N TYR A 6 -2.46 5.28 -19.46
CA TYR A 6 -1.47 4.41 -20.10
C TYR A 6 -0.06 5.03 -20.12
N THR A 7 0.06 6.37 -20.05
CA THR A 7 1.36 7.08 -19.93
C THR A 7 1.82 7.28 -18.48
N GLN A 8 1.01 6.86 -17.51
CA GLN A 8 1.31 6.97 -16.07
C GLN A 8 1.78 5.64 -15.47
N VAL A 9 1.58 4.52 -16.18
CA VAL A 9 2.00 3.18 -15.79
C VAL A 9 3.17 2.76 -16.67
N SER A 10 4.27 2.33 -16.05
CA SER A 10 5.39 1.69 -16.71
C SER A 10 5.86 0.53 -15.84
N LEU A 11 5.70 -0.69 -16.35
CA LEU A 11 6.19 -1.90 -15.68
C LEU A 11 7.73 -1.98 -15.72
N ASP A 12 8.35 -1.32 -16.70
CA ASP A 12 9.80 -1.13 -16.76
C ASP A 12 10.31 -0.27 -15.59
N ALA A 13 9.52 0.73 -15.18
CA ALA A 13 9.87 1.60 -14.07
C ALA A 13 9.60 0.93 -12.72
N THR A 14 8.44 0.31 -12.55
CA THR A 14 8.10 -0.45 -11.33
C THR A 14 6.90 -1.38 -11.55
N PRO A 15 6.90 -2.58 -10.94
CA PRO A 15 5.71 -3.42 -10.88
C PRO A 15 4.75 -3.04 -9.74
N TYR A 16 5.09 -2.04 -8.90
CA TYR A 16 4.36 -1.72 -7.68
C TYR A 16 3.57 -0.41 -7.80
N TYR A 17 2.27 -0.48 -7.52
CA TYR A 17 1.36 0.66 -7.57
C TYR A 17 0.46 0.70 -6.34
N HIS A 18 0.33 1.88 -5.76
CA HIS A 18 -0.67 2.18 -4.74
C HIS A 18 -1.95 2.68 -5.42
N CYS A 19 -3.01 1.89 -5.35
CA CYS A 19 -4.31 2.23 -5.92
C CYS A 19 -5.29 2.59 -4.80
N VAL A 20 -5.89 3.77 -4.90
CA VAL A 20 -6.83 4.32 -3.91
C VAL A 20 -8.15 4.58 -4.58
N SER A 21 -9.24 4.13 -3.96
CA SER A 21 -10.60 4.57 -4.30
C SER A 21 -11.18 5.39 -3.16
N ARG A 22 -11.72 6.56 -3.46
CA ARG A 22 -12.46 7.40 -2.50
C ARG A 22 -13.93 7.01 -2.55
N CYS A 23 -14.36 6.19 -1.61
CA CYS A 23 -15.77 5.93 -1.37
C CYS A 23 -16.41 7.17 -0.71
N VAL A 24 -17.55 7.63 -1.23
CA VAL A 24 -18.27 8.77 -0.65
C VAL A 24 -18.70 8.40 0.78
N ARG A 25 -18.46 9.29 1.76
CA ARG A 25 -18.81 9.05 3.16
C ARG A 25 -20.29 8.62 3.27
N ARG A 26 -20.55 7.56 4.03
CA ARG A 26 -21.87 6.96 4.31
C ARG A 26 -22.58 6.23 3.17
N ALA A 27 -21.90 5.91 2.07
CA ALA A 27 -22.51 5.09 1.02
C ALA A 27 -22.57 3.57 1.34
N PHE A 28 -21.90 3.12 2.42
CA PHE A 28 -21.77 1.71 2.85
C PHE A 28 -21.76 0.73 1.67
N LEU A 29 -20.63 0.68 0.98
CA LEU A 29 -20.46 -0.19 -0.19
C LEU A 29 -20.63 -1.66 0.17
N CYS A 30 -20.04 -2.10 1.28
CA CYS A 30 -20.24 -3.42 1.89
C CYS A 30 -20.02 -3.33 3.41
N GLY A 31 -20.34 -4.40 4.14
CA GLY A 31 -20.27 -4.46 5.61
C GLY A 31 -21.54 -3.96 6.31
N THR A 32 -21.54 -3.99 7.64
CA THR A 32 -22.68 -3.54 8.45
C THR A 32 -22.54 -2.07 8.80
N ASP A 33 -23.59 -1.29 8.53
CA ASP A 33 -23.70 0.07 9.04
C ASP A 33 -24.01 0.05 10.53
N ASN A 34 -23.05 0.45 11.36
CA ASN A 34 -23.19 0.46 12.81
C ASN A 34 -24.20 1.50 13.34
N ILE A 35 -24.67 2.44 12.49
CA ILE A 35 -25.68 3.43 12.86
C ILE A 35 -27.08 2.89 12.58
N THR A 36 -27.29 2.28 11.41
CA THR A 36 -28.61 1.80 10.98
C THR A 36 -28.82 0.31 11.24
N GLY A 37 -27.76 -0.43 11.58
CA GLY A 37 -27.74 -1.90 11.69
C GLY A 37 -27.82 -2.62 10.35
N GLN A 38 -27.84 -1.89 9.22
CA GLN A 38 -28.12 -2.47 7.92
C GLN A 38 -26.88 -3.17 7.35
N ASN A 39 -27.07 -4.43 6.93
CA ASN A 39 -25.99 -5.27 6.40
C ASN A 39 -25.92 -5.15 4.86
N TYR A 40 -24.79 -4.63 4.36
CA TYR A 40 -24.48 -4.47 2.94
C TYR A 40 -23.43 -5.48 2.43
N GLU A 41 -23.07 -6.46 3.25
CA GLU A 41 -22.04 -7.46 2.96
C GLU A 41 -22.28 -8.23 1.66
N HIS A 42 -23.54 -8.47 1.32
CA HIS A 42 -23.97 -9.10 0.07
C HIS A 42 -23.44 -8.40 -1.19
N ARG A 43 -23.02 -7.13 -1.09
CA ARG A 43 -22.50 -6.33 -2.20
C ARG A 43 -21.00 -6.51 -2.40
N ARG A 44 -20.26 -7.06 -1.43
CA ARG A 44 -18.79 -7.13 -1.49
C ARG A 44 -18.30 -7.83 -2.74
N GLN A 45 -18.78 -9.06 -2.97
CA GLN A 45 -18.35 -9.84 -4.13
C GLN A 45 -18.73 -9.13 -5.44
N TRP A 46 -19.96 -8.60 -5.55
CA TRP A 46 -20.39 -7.84 -6.72
C TRP A 46 -19.53 -6.59 -6.98
N ILE A 47 -19.09 -5.89 -5.92
CA ILE A 47 -18.19 -4.75 -6.03
C ILE A 47 -16.79 -5.20 -6.45
N GLU A 48 -16.26 -6.27 -5.86
CA GLU A 48 -14.95 -6.83 -6.23
C GLU A 48 -14.95 -7.29 -7.69
N ASP A 49 -15.97 -8.03 -8.11
CA ASP A 49 -16.15 -8.48 -9.49
C ASP A 49 -16.27 -7.30 -10.43
N LYS A 50 -17.06 -6.27 -10.08
CA LYS A 50 -17.13 -5.04 -10.88
C LYS A 50 -15.84 -4.24 -10.88
N LEU A 51 -15.03 -4.28 -9.83
CA LEU A 51 -13.72 -3.62 -9.81
C LEU A 51 -12.73 -4.35 -10.73
N LEU A 52 -12.75 -5.68 -10.74
CA LEU A 52 -11.94 -6.52 -11.63
C LEU A 52 -12.41 -6.37 -13.07
N GLU A 53 -13.70 -6.52 -13.33
CA GLU A 53 -14.33 -6.32 -14.64
C GLU A 53 -14.10 -4.90 -15.14
N LEU A 54 -14.19 -3.88 -14.29
CA LEU A 54 -13.87 -2.51 -14.69
C LEU A 54 -12.37 -2.31 -14.88
N ALA A 55 -11.49 -2.96 -14.12
CA ALA A 55 -10.05 -2.92 -14.40
C ALA A 55 -9.74 -3.53 -15.78
N ASP A 56 -10.43 -4.63 -16.12
CA ASP A 56 -10.37 -5.28 -17.44
C ASP A 56 -11.00 -4.40 -18.53
N ILE A 57 -12.13 -3.74 -18.26
CA ILE A 57 -12.79 -2.81 -19.19
C ILE A 57 -12.06 -1.47 -19.28
N PHE A 58 -11.34 -1.02 -18.24
CA PHE A 58 -10.51 0.21 -18.26
C PHE A 58 -9.28 0.08 -19.14
N ALA A 59 -9.10 -1.08 -19.80
CA ALA A 59 -8.57 -1.20 -21.15
C ALA A 59 -9.24 -0.28 -22.21
N ASN A 60 -10.25 0.53 -21.87
CA ASN A 60 -10.84 1.68 -22.61
C ASN A 60 -9.84 2.63 -23.31
N ALA A 61 -8.54 2.41 -23.19
CA ALA A 61 -7.47 3.20 -23.81
C ALA A 61 -6.47 2.32 -24.59
N GLU A 62 -6.89 1.14 -25.08
CA GLU A 62 -6.55 0.71 -26.44
C GLU A 62 -7.34 1.54 -27.49
N ASP A 63 -8.47 2.16 -27.10
CA ASP A 63 -9.49 2.80 -27.96
C ASP A 63 -9.37 4.33 -28.16
N HIS A 64 -8.17 4.89 -28.00
CA HIS A 64 -7.85 6.25 -28.48
C HIS A 64 -8.77 7.46 -28.14
N CYS A 65 -9.56 7.56 -27.04
CA CYS A 65 -10.14 8.88 -26.59
C CYS A 65 -10.84 8.93 -25.19
N THR A 66 -11.34 10.13 -24.79
CA THR A 66 -11.25 10.76 -23.45
C THR A 66 -12.52 10.90 -22.56
N GLY A 67 -12.31 11.01 -21.23
CA GLY A 67 -13.24 11.50 -20.15
C GLY A 67 -14.32 10.52 -19.62
N ARG A 68 -14.47 10.31 -18.29
CA ARG A 68 -15.52 9.43 -17.70
C ARG A 68 -15.99 9.79 -16.27
N PHE A 69 -17.23 9.39 -15.95
CA PHE A 69 -18.01 9.49 -14.68
C PHE A 69 -17.27 9.29 -13.33
N TRP A 70 -16.10 8.65 -13.33
CA TRP A 70 -15.25 8.36 -12.15
C TRP A 70 -13.94 9.15 -12.11
N GLU A 71 -13.74 10.10 -13.03
CA GLU A 71 -12.61 11.02 -13.06
C GLU A 71 -12.59 11.82 -11.75
N GLY A 72 -11.65 11.47 -10.86
CA GLY A 72 -11.52 12.02 -9.50
C GLY A 72 -11.76 11.04 -8.33
N ARG A 73 -12.33 9.84 -8.56
CA ARG A 73 -12.60 8.86 -7.47
C ARG A 73 -11.49 7.83 -7.26
N PHE A 74 -10.65 7.58 -8.27
CA PHE A 74 -9.53 6.66 -8.16
C PHE A 74 -8.21 7.37 -8.42
N LYS A 75 -7.21 7.08 -7.59
CA LYS A 75 -5.83 7.56 -7.73
C LYS A 75 -4.89 6.36 -7.78
N THR A 76 -3.84 6.49 -8.58
CA THR A 76 -2.77 5.50 -8.66
C THR A 76 -1.44 6.21 -8.46
N GLN A 77 -0.55 5.65 -7.65
CA GLN A 77 0.80 6.16 -7.43
C GLN A 77 1.81 5.05 -7.71
N ALA A 78 2.77 5.28 -8.61
CA ALA A 78 3.87 4.36 -8.88
C ALA A 78 4.87 4.37 -7.71
N LEU A 79 5.24 3.19 -7.20
CA LEU A 79 6.19 3.03 -6.09
C LEU A 79 7.54 2.57 -6.65
N LEU A 80 8.50 3.48 -6.80
CA LEU A 80 9.69 3.28 -7.63
C LEU A 80 10.84 2.55 -6.94
N ASP A 81 10.79 2.41 -5.62
CA ASP A 81 11.81 1.72 -4.83
C ASP A 81 11.22 1.03 -3.61
N GLU A 82 12.07 0.24 -2.94
CA GLU A 82 11.72 -0.50 -1.74
C GLU A 82 11.20 0.39 -0.61
N THR A 83 11.78 1.59 -0.47
CA THR A 83 11.35 2.58 0.53
C THR A 83 9.93 3.03 0.26
N ALA A 84 9.61 3.43 -0.98
CA ALA A 84 8.25 3.79 -1.37
C ALA A 84 7.28 2.63 -1.19
N LEU A 85 7.69 1.41 -1.56
CA LEU A 85 6.88 0.20 -1.42
C LEU A 85 6.53 -0.08 0.04
N VAL A 86 7.53 -0.21 0.91
CA VAL A 86 7.30 -0.59 2.31
C VAL A 86 6.59 0.52 3.08
N ALA A 87 6.88 1.79 2.79
CA ALA A 87 6.18 2.93 3.39
C ALA A 87 4.70 2.94 2.98
N CYS A 88 4.40 2.65 1.71
CA CYS A 88 3.01 2.51 1.25
C CYS A 88 2.30 1.34 1.92
N MET A 89 2.94 0.17 1.99
CA MET A 89 2.35 -1.02 2.60
C MET A 89 2.03 -0.76 4.07
N ALA A 90 2.99 -0.23 4.83
CA ALA A 90 2.80 0.13 6.23
C ALA A 90 1.74 1.23 6.39
N TYR A 91 1.72 2.22 5.51
CA TYR A 91 0.66 3.23 5.47
C TYR A 91 -0.71 2.55 5.33
N VAL A 92 -0.91 1.68 4.34
CA VAL A 92 -2.21 1.01 4.11
C VAL A 92 -2.59 0.11 5.28
N ASP A 93 -1.70 -0.76 5.75
CA ASP A 93 -1.99 -1.71 6.82
C ASP A 93 -2.27 -1.01 8.17
N LEU A 94 -1.77 0.22 8.36
CA LEU A 94 -2.05 1.03 9.55
C LEU A 94 -3.31 1.93 9.42
N ASN A 95 -4.01 1.89 8.28
CA ASN A 95 -5.26 2.66 8.09
C ASN A 95 -6.29 2.39 9.21
N PRO A 96 -6.64 1.14 9.56
CA PRO A 96 -7.65 0.88 10.58
C PRO A 96 -7.23 1.35 11.98
N ILE A 97 -5.93 1.33 12.27
CA ILE A 97 -5.37 1.85 13.52
C ILE A 97 -5.53 3.37 13.56
N ARG A 98 -5.15 4.07 12.48
CA ARG A 98 -5.31 5.54 12.36
C ARG A 98 -6.78 5.96 12.41
N ALA A 99 -7.67 5.18 11.81
CA ALA A 99 -9.11 5.42 11.82
C ALA A 99 -9.79 5.03 13.15
N LYS A 100 -9.03 4.53 14.15
CA LYS A 100 -9.54 4.03 15.43
C LYS A 100 -10.56 2.89 15.28
N MET A 101 -10.51 2.17 14.15
CA MET A 101 -11.34 0.99 13.88
C MET A 101 -10.72 -0.29 14.46
N ALA A 102 -9.40 -0.30 14.65
CA ALA A 102 -8.68 -1.42 15.26
C ALA A 102 -7.66 -0.91 16.26
N LYS A 103 -7.42 -1.70 17.31
CA LYS A 103 -6.39 -1.38 18.30
C LYS A 103 -5.02 -1.77 17.76
N THR A 104 -4.86 -2.98 17.25
CA THR A 104 -3.57 -3.52 16.78
C THR A 104 -3.70 -4.03 15.33
N PRO A 105 -2.58 -4.23 14.62
CA PRO A 105 -2.64 -4.83 13.29
C PRO A 105 -3.34 -6.21 13.24
N GLU A 106 -3.19 -7.03 14.29
CA GLU A 106 -3.83 -8.35 14.40
C GLU A 106 -5.35 -8.26 14.52
N THR A 107 -5.86 -7.15 15.06
CA THR A 107 -7.30 -6.89 15.25
C THR A 107 -7.89 -6.02 14.15
N SER A 108 -7.15 -5.80 13.06
CA SER A 108 -7.58 -4.97 11.94
C SER A 108 -8.25 -5.80 10.85
N ASP A 109 -9.57 -5.95 10.95
CA ASP A 109 -10.35 -6.79 10.06
C ASP A 109 -10.18 -6.42 8.57
N HIS A 110 -10.15 -7.45 7.74
CA HIS A 110 -10.05 -7.35 6.28
C HIS A 110 -8.77 -6.67 5.76
N THR A 111 -7.68 -6.72 6.54
CA THR A 111 -6.37 -6.20 6.10
C THR A 111 -5.38 -7.29 5.71
N SER A 112 -4.37 -6.91 4.92
CA SER A 112 -3.29 -7.82 4.55
C SER A 112 -2.43 -8.18 5.78
N ILE A 113 -2.20 -7.22 6.68
CA ILE A 113 -1.42 -7.45 7.90
C ILE A 113 -2.09 -8.44 8.85
N GLN A 114 -3.41 -8.38 9.03
CA GLN A 114 -4.14 -9.35 9.85
C GLN A 114 -3.93 -10.77 9.33
N LYS A 115 -4.16 -11.00 8.02
CA LYS A 115 -3.98 -12.31 7.38
C LYS A 115 -2.54 -12.82 7.53
N ARG A 116 -1.56 -11.93 7.31
CA ARG A 116 -0.13 -12.26 7.39
C ARG A 116 0.27 -12.64 8.82
N THR A 117 -0.14 -11.87 9.83
CA THR A 117 0.20 -12.16 11.22
C THR A 117 -0.47 -13.45 11.70
N ALA A 118 -1.75 -13.65 11.39
CA ALA A 118 -2.47 -14.87 11.74
C ALA A 118 -1.79 -16.13 11.16
N LYS A 119 -1.36 -16.07 9.89
CA LYS A 119 -0.63 -17.17 9.25
C LYS A 119 0.76 -17.37 9.85
N ALA A 120 1.49 -16.28 10.12
CA ALA A 120 2.84 -16.32 10.66
C ALA A 120 2.90 -16.97 12.06
N GLN A 121 1.87 -16.78 12.89
CA GLN A 121 1.77 -17.40 14.22
C GLN A 121 1.60 -18.92 14.18
N GLN A 122 1.12 -19.48 13.06
CA GLN A 122 0.82 -20.91 12.92
C GLN A 122 1.98 -21.71 12.29
N VAL A 123 3.08 -21.06 11.90
CA VAL A 123 4.17 -21.69 11.14
C VAL A 123 5.52 -21.45 11.81
N SER A 124 6.40 -22.44 11.79
CA SER A 124 7.75 -22.33 12.35
C SER A 124 8.71 -21.49 11.49
N GLN A 125 8.46 -21.40 10.19
CA GLN A 125 9.29 -20.65 9.24
C GLN A 125 8.47 -19.58 8.50
N PRO A 126 8.08 -18.49 9.18
CA PRO A 126 7.19 -17.46 8.60
C PRO A 126 7.83 -16.74 7.40
N ASN A 127 9.16 -16.71 7.31
CA ASN A 127 9.86 -16.11 6.17
C ASN A 127 9.91 -16.99 4.92
N HIS A 128 9.55 -18.28 5.00
CA HIS A 128 9.56 -19.15 3.82
C HIS A 128 8.35 -18.82 2.92
N PRO A 129 8.51 -18.43 1.64
CA PRO A 129 7.40 -17.96 0.79
C PRO A 129 6.20 -18.92 0.72
N ARG A 130 6.46 -20.23 0.60
CA ARG A 130 5.40 -21.28 0.55
C ARG A 130 4.68 -21.53 1.88
N ARG A 131 5.12 -20.90 2.97
CA ARG A 131 4.51 -21.03 4.31
C ARG A 131 3.69 -19.79 4.70
N GLN A 132 3.68 -18.75 3.85
CA GLN A 132 2.93 -17.51 4.07
C GLN A 132 1.47 -17.63 3.62
N ALA A 133 0.70 -16.54 3.69
CA ALA A 133 -0.68 -16.50 3.23
C ALA A 133 -0.73 -16.69 1.70
N ASN A 134 -1.50 -17.66 1.22
CA ASN A 134 -1.50 -18.09 -0.19
C ASN A 134 -2.23 -17.13 -1.12
N ASP A 135 -3.13 -16.30 -0.59
CA ASP A 135 -3.93 -15.29 -1.30
C ASP A 135 -3.24 -13.93 -1.39
N LEU A 136 -2.04 -13.80 -0.82
CA LEU A 136 -1.24 -12.57 -0.82
C LEU A 136 0.11 -12.82 -1.47
N MET A 137 0.66 -11.77 -2.10
CA MET A 137 2.02 -11.84 -2.62
C MET A 137 3.01 -12.17 -1.48
N PRO A 138 3.83 -13.21 -1.62
CA PRO A 138 4.73 -13.62 -0.54
C PRO A 138 5.90 -12.65 -0.41
N PHE A 139 6.39 -12.50 0.81
CA PHE A 139 7.69 -11.90 1.10
C PHE A 139 8.79 -12.88 0.70
N ALA A 140 9.63 -12.50 -0.26
CA ALA A 140 10.66 -13.35 -0.84
C ALA A 140 12.05 -13.15 -0.21
N GLY A 141 12.14 -12.33 0.85
CA GLY A 141 13.38 -11.98 1.53
C GLY A 141 14.03 -10.75 0.92
N TYR A 142 15.30 -10.52 1.24
CA TYR A 142 16.03 -9.38 0.68
C TYR A 142 16.44 -9.62 -0.78
N PRO A 143 16.59 -8.55 -1.58
CA PRO A 143 17.12 -8.63 -2.93
C PRO A 143 18.43 -9.40 -2.95
N ARG A 144 18.51 -10.35 -3.88
CA ARG A 144 19.68 -11.20 -4.12
C ARG A 144 19.58 -11.79 -5.52
N GLU A 145 20.69 -12.31 -6.01
CA GLU A 145 20.71 -13.08 -7.25
C GLU A 145 19.73 -14.27 -7.15
N ASN A 146 18.97 -14.53 -8.22
CA ASN A 146 17.96 -15.59 -8.28
C ASN A 146 16.85 -15.50 -7.20
N MET A 147 16.48 -14.28 -6.80
CA MET A 147 15.35 -14.07 -5.90
C MET A 147 14.03 -14.53 -6.54
N PRO A 148 13.22 -15.36 -5.84
CA PRO A 148 11.91 -15.75 -6.35
C PRO A 148 10.96 -14.55 -6.38
N LYS A 149 9.95 -14.61 -7.25
CA LYS A 149 8.91 -13.57 -7.35
C LYS A 149 8.25 -13.34 -5.99
N GLY A 150 8.31 -12.11 -5.49
CA GLY A 150 7.71 -11.71 -4.23
C GLY A 150 8.21 -10.36 -3.74
N LEU A 151 7.72 -9.94 -2.58
CA LEU A 151 8.06 -8.64 -1.98
C LEU A 151 9.51 -8.67 -1.45
N PRO A 152 10.29 -7.59 -1.66
CA PRO A 152 11.73 -7.52 -1.38
C PRO A 152 12.09 -7.31 0.09
N PHE A 153 11.35 -7.98 0.99
CA PHE A 153 11.59 -7.94 2.43
C PHE A 153 11.41 -9.32 3.05
N ARG A 154 11.93 -9.52 4.26
CA ARG A 154 11.49 -10.63 5.12
C ARG A 154 10.14 -10.27 5.74
N LEU A 155 9.25 -11.25 5.84
CA LEU A 155 7.94 -11.05 6.48
C LEU A 155 8.13 -10.59 7.94
N THR A 156 9.03 -11.23 8.69
CA THR A 156 9.28 -10.89 10.09
C THR A 156 9.71 -9.43 10.28
N ASP A 157 10.55 -8.92 9.39
CA ASP A 157 11.07 -7.55 9.48
C ASP A 157 9.97 -6.54 9.15
N TYR A 158 9.08 -6.88 8.22
CA TYR A 158 7.88 -6.09 7.94
C TYR A 158 6.91 -6.09 9.12
N LEU A 159 6.65 -7.23 9.76
CA LEU A 159 5.75 -7.31 10.92
C LEU A 159 6.27 -6.45 12.08
N VAL A 160 7.58 -6.53 12.37
CA VAL A 160 8.23 -5.69 13.40
C VAL A 160 8.09 -4.21 13.06
N LEU A 161 8.30 -3.83 11.81
CA LEU A 161 8.17 -2.44 11.35
C LEU A 161 6.75 -1.90 11.54
N VAL A 162 5.73 -2.69 11.18
CA VAL A 162 4.32 -2.29 11.29
C VAL A 162 3.88 -2.20 12.75
N ASP A 163 4.26 -3.16 13.60
CA ASP A 163 3.98 -3.10 15.05
C ASP A 163 4.64 -1.87 15.68
N TRP A 164 5.95 -1.67 15.43
CA TRP A 164 6.69 -0.51 15.92
C TRP A 164 6.04 0.81 15.48
N SER A 165 5.65 0.91 14.21
CA SER A 165 4.99 2.10 13.67
C SER A 165 3.59 2.31 14.29
N GLY A 166 2.79 1.25 14.40
CA GLY A 166 1.43 1.31 14.95
C GLY A 166 1.40 1.75 16.42
N ARG A 167 2.39 1.31 17.22
CA ARG A 167 2.55 1.77 18.61
C ARG A 167 2.82 3.27 18.72
N ILE A 168 3.52 3.86 17.75
CA ILE A 168 3.81 5.30 17.72
C ILE A 168 2.60 6.12 17.26
N LEU A 169 1.71 5.54 16.43
CA LEU A 169 0.50 6.21 15.93
C LEU A 169 -0.63 6.32 16.97
N ARG A 170 -0.62 5.48 18.00
CA ARG A 170 -1.61 5.48 19.07
C ARG A 170 -1.48 6.75 19.94
N GLU A 171 -2.43 7.67 19.78
CA GLU A 171 -2.49 8.98 20.46
C GLU A 171 -2.64 8.89 21.99
N ASP A 172 -3.00 7.72 22.53
CA ASP A 172 -3.28 7.48 23.94
C ASP A 172 -2.03 7.37 24.84
N LYS A 173 -0.83 7.30 24.26
CA LYS A 173 0.42 7.55 24.98
C LYS A 173 1.35 8.39 24.11
N LYS A 174 1.93 9.46 24.68
CA LYS A 174 3.26 9.93 24.26
C LYS A 174 4.26 8.82 24.57
N GLY A 175 4.22 7.74 23.80
CA GLY A 175 5.01 6.54 24.04
C GLY A 175 6.47 6.88 23.83
N ALA A 176 7.30 6.55 24.82
CA ALA A 176 8.73 6.40 24.59
C ALA A 176 8.91 5.48 23.39
N ILE A 177 9.48 6.01 22.31
CA ILE A 177 9.93 5.19 21.18
C ILE A 177 10.83 4.13 21.81
N SER A 178 10.56 2.84 21.57
CA SER A 178 11.55 1.80 21.85
C SER A 178 12.86 2.28 21.21
N GLY A 179 13.89 2.58 22.02
CA GLY A 179 15.13 3.16 21.51
C GLY A 179 15.76 2.33 20.38
N THR A 180 15.42 1.04 20.32
CA THR A 180 15.75 0.15 19.23
C THR A 180 14.87 0.41 18.00
N ILE A 181 15.49 1.01 17.00
CA ILE A 181 14.93 1.21 15.66
C ILE A 181 14.85 -0.14 14.94
N PRO A 182 13.76 -0.48 14.22
CA PRO A 182 13.72 -1.68 13.40
C PRO A 182 14.87 -1.71 12.37
N PRO A 183 15.68 -2.79 12.29
CA PRO A 183 16.84 -2.87 11.39
C PRO A 183 16.52 -2.62 9.91
N VAL A 184 15.27 -2.85 9.51
CA VAL A 184 14.80 -2.56 8.15
C VAL A 184 14.85 -1.06 7.80
N LEU A 185 14.69 -0.16 8.77
CA LEU A 185 14.80 1.29 8.53
C LEU A 185 16.25 1.72 8.29
N GLU A 186 17.19 1.15 9.05
CA GLU A 186 18.62 1.38 8.85
C GLU A 186 19.07 0.86 7.48
N ARG A 187 18.65 -0.36 7.10
CA ARG A 187 18.95 -0.95 5.80
C ARG A 187 18.43 -0.10 4.63
N LEU A 188 17.24 0.48 4.77
CA LEU A 188 16.64 1.34 3.75
C LEU A 188 17.15 2.78 3.80
N ASN A 189 18.05 3.10 4.74
CA ASN A 189 18.57 4.44 4.96
C ASN A 189 17.45 5.48 5.18
N ILE A 190 16.44 5.13 5.98
CA ILE A 190 15.30 6.01 6.30
C ILE A 190 15.42 6.46 7.74
N GLU A 191 15.49 7.79 7.95
CA GLU A 191 15.44 8.35 9.29
C GLU A 191 14.07 8.05 9.96
N PRO A 192 14.03 7.62 11.23
CA PRO A 192 12.77 7.34 11.93
C PRO A 192 11.74 8.47 11.89
N LYS A 193 12.18 9.73 11.98
CA LYS A 193 11.28 10.89 11.89
C LYS A 193 10.62 11.00 10.52
N HIS A 194 11.39 10.79 9.45
CA HIS A 194 10.89 10.80 8.09
C HIS A 194 9.92 9.63 7.86
N TRP A 195 10.26 8.44 8.36
CA TRP A 195 9.36 7.28 8.32
C TRP A 195 8.00 7.55 8.99
N LEU A 196 8.01 8.15 10.19
CA LEU A 196 6.78 8.50 10.91
C LEU A 196 5.93 9.53 10.17
N TYR A 197 6.58 10.46 9.47
CA TYR A 197 5.88 11.39 8.60
C TYR A 197 5.21 10.67 7.43
N LEU A 198 5.95 9.81 6.71
CA LEU A 198 5.44 9.06 5.56
C LEU A 198 4.27 8.16 5.93
N THR A 199 4.36 7.43 7.04
CA THR A 199 3.29 6.50 7.50
C THR A 199 2.00 7.21 7.94
N LYS A 200 2.02 8.53 8.12
CA LYS A 200 0.84 9.36 8.38
C LYS A 200 0.33 10.10 7.14
N HIS A 201 1.24 10.53 6.27
CA HIS A 201 0.95 11.53 5.24
C HIS A 201 1.16 11.03 3.80
N PHE A 202 1.40 9.74 3.59
CA PHE A 202 1.75 9.14 2.29
C PHE A 202 0.91 9.66 1.12
N GLU A 203 -0.43 9.57 1.18
CA GLU A 203 -1.31 10.02 0.09
C GLU A 203 -1.25 11.54 -0.15
N SER A 204 -1.12 12.34 0.91
CA SER A 204 -1.06 13.80 0.77
C SER A 204 0.28 14.30 0.25
N THR A 205 1.36 13.58 0.55
CA THR A 205 2.72 13.96 0.17
C THR A 205 2.99 13.71 -1.30
N PHE A 206 2.45 12.63 -1.87
CA PHE A 206 2.74 12.24 -3.25
C PHE A 206 1.50 12.27 -4.14
N LYS A 207 1.63 12.72 -5.39
CA LYS A 207 0.47 12.85 -6.30
C LYS A 207 0.38 11.80 -7.40
N GLY A 208 1.49 11.14 -7.75
CA GLY A 208 1.50 10.15 -8.84
C GLY A 208 2.70 9.22 -8.88
N THR A 209 3.84 9.63 -8.31
CA THR A 209 5.04 8.79 -8.25
C THR A 209 5.73 9.00 -6.91
N VAL A 210 6.22 7.91 -6.32
CA VAL A 210 6.87 7.90 -5.02
C VAL A 210 8.19 7.14 -5.14
N GLY A 211 9.26 7.74 -4.67
CA GLY A 211 10.59 7.14 -4.64
C GLY A 211 11.66 8.18 -4.35
N SER A 212 12.90 7.70 -4.22
CA SER A 212 14.09 8.53 -4.12
C SER A 212 14.21 9.49 -5.31
N VAL A 213 14.87 10.63 -5.08
CA VAL A 213 15.14 11.66 -6.11
C VAL A 213 15.75 11.04 -7.37
N PHE A 214 16.68 10.11 -7.20
CA PHE A 214 17.32 9.40 -8.31
C PHE A 214 16.31 8.58 -9.12
N LYS A 215 15.48 7.77 -8.47
CA LYS A 215 14.46 6.96 -9.13
C LYS A 215 13.38 7.80 -9.79
N LEU A 216 12.96 8.89 -9.13
CA LEU A 216 12.01 9.85 -9.70
C LEU A 216 12.53 10.43 -11.02
N LYS A 217 13.80 10.87 -11.06
CA LYS A 217 14.42 11.38 -12.30
C LYS A 217 14.47 10.31 -13.39
N GLN A 218 14.88 9.08 -13.07
CA GLN A 218 14.91 7.97 -14.03
C GLN A 218 13.51 7.66 -14.60
N ALA A 219 12.52 7.53 -13.72
CA ALA A 219 11.14 7.26 -14.14
C ALA A 219 10.56 8.41 -14.96
N CYS A 220 10.87 9.67 -14.61
CA CYS A 220 10.44 10.82 -15.38
C CYS A 220 11.01 10.82 -16.80
N VAL A 221 12.29 10.48 -16.98
CA VAL A 221 12.91 10.33 -18.29
C VAL A 221 12.23 9.21 -19.09
N ALA A 222 12.08 8.02 -18.48
CA ALA A 222 11.43 6.87 -19.13
C ALA A 222 9.98 7.16 -19.56
N LEU A 223 9.26 7.96 -18.79
CA LEU A 223 7.86 8.34 -19.04
C LEU A 223 7.73 9.66 -19.85
N GLY A 224 8.82 10.19 -20.41
CA GLY A 224 8.80 11.40 -21.24
C GLY A 224 8.30 12.65 -20.50
N TYR A 225 8.59 12.78 -19.21
CA TYR A 225 8.33 14.00 -18.44
C TYR A 225 9.43 15.04 -18.70
N VAL A 226 9.01 16.25 -19.09
CA VAL A 226 9.91 17.40 -19.27
C VAL A 226 10.34 18.01 -17.92
N ARG A 227 9.52 17.87 -16.88
CA ARG A 227 9.81 18.30 -15.50
C ARG A 227 9.59 17.15 -14.55
N THR A 228 10.36 17.07 -13.46
CA THR A 228 10.18 16.04 -12.42
C THR A 228 9.10 16.51 -11.44
N PRO A 229 7.90 15.92 -11.42
CA PRO A 229 6.83 16.38 -10.53
C PRO A 229 7.18 16.08 -9.07
N GLY A 230 7.02 17.07 -8.18
CA GLY A 230 7.28 16.91 -6.74
C GLY A 230 8.74 17.10 -6.30
N LEU A 231 9.60 17.61 -7.19
CA LEU A 231 10.92 18.18 -6.90
C LEU A 231 10.96 19.67 -7.23
#